data_AF-A0A9D6B422-F1
#
_entry.id   AF-A0A9D6B422-F1
#
_cell.length_a   1.000
_cell.length_b   1.000
_cell.length_c   1.000
_cell.angle_alpha   90.00
_cell.angle_beta   90.00
_cell.angle_gamma   90.00
#
_symmetry.space_group_name_H-M   'P 1'
#
loop_
_entity.id
_entity.type
_entity.pdbx_description
1 polymer ?
#
loop_
_entity_poly.entity_id
_entity_poly.type
_entity_poly.pdbx_seq_one_letter_code
_entity_poly.pdbx_strand_id
1 'polypeptide(L)'
;MLNAIILVFAFLVIASVTATLVYMVYRNMLREAKNYERGLKMIPMMIHLPPTSEDLDRGGRDEREVTDELLSQAQVMYNIIASTAQRGFKHRIYGQRHISFEIIAKEGLIYYYTVVPVVLVDVVRQAVIAAYPSARLEEVEEHNIFTKDTSMSSVIGGEFGLKKSYVYPIATYQDTKRDASRAILNALSTIGREDGVGIQILMRPASEGWIKSSIHTVEQTKKDRATGKHSSKLGIGGAKDLAAALWKPPSADDHSEEKG
;
A
#
# COMPACT_ATOMS: atom_id res chain seq x y z
N MET A 1 -39.23 32.23 -18.75
CA MET A 1 -38.84 31.86 -17.36
C MET A 1 -38.05 30.55 -17.30
N LEU A 2 -38.49 29.47 -17.95
CA LEU A 2 -37.78 28.17 -17.96
C LEU A 2 -36.32 28.25 -18.48
N ASN A 3 -36.08 28.93 -19.60
CA ASN A 3 -34.73 29.07 -20.17
C ASN A 3 -33.75 29.81 -19.23
N ALA A 4 -34.24 30.80 -18.48
CA ALA A 4 -33.42 31.52 -17.51
C ALA A 4 -33.04 30.63 -16.33
N ILE A 5 -33.97 29.79 -15.85
CA ILE A 5 -33.71 28.81 -14.78
C ILE A 5 -32.67 27.77 -15.23
N ILE A 6 -32.77 27.28 -16.46
CA ILE A 6 -31.82 26.32 -17.03
C ILE A 6 -30.42 26.93 -17.12
N LEU A 7 -30.30 28.19 -17.57
CA LEU A 7 -29.01 28.89 -17.66
C LEU A 7 -28.37 29.12 -16.29
N VAL A 8 -29.15 29.53 -15.28
CA VAL A 8 -28.66 29.69 -13.91
C VAL A 8 -28.21 28.35 -13.32
N PHE A 9 -28.98 27.28 -13.53
CA PHE A 9 -28.61 25.96 -13.06
C PHE A 9 -27.33 25.45 -13.74
N ALA A 10 -27.21 25.60 -15.07
CA ALA A 10 -26.01 25.23 -15.80
C ALA A 10 -24.78 26.01 -15.31
N PHE A 11 -24.92 27.32 -15.05
CA PHE A 11 -23.85 28.14 -14.48
C PHE A 11 -23.43 27.64 -13.09
N LEU A 12 -24.39 27.30 -12.21
CA LEU A 12 -24.09 26.76 -10.88
C LEU A 12 -23.36 25.42 -10.95
N VAL A 13 -23.76 24.54 -11.87
CA VAL A 13 -23.07 23.25 -12.08
C VAL A 13 -21.64 23.48 -12.57
N ILE A 14 -21.44 24.34 -13.56
CA ILE A 14 -20.10 24.67 -14.06
C ILE A 14 -19.25 25.28 -12.95
N ALA A 15 -19.76 26.26 -12.20
CA ALA A 15 -19.05 26.88 -11.09
C ALA A 15 -18.65 25.85 -10.02
N SER A 16 -19.54 24.91 -9.69
CA SER A 16 -19.26 23.81 -8.74
C SER A 16 -18.16 22.86 -9.24
N VAL A 17 -18.21 22.48 -10.52
CA VAL A 17 -17.17 21.63 -11.14
C VAL A 17 -15.83 22.36 -11.15
N THR A 18 -15.79 23.63 -11.58
CA THR A 18 -14.57 24.45 -11.58
C THR A 18 -14.01 24.62 -10.18
N ALA A 19 -14.84 24.94 -9.19
CA ALA A 19 -14.41 25.05 -7.79
C ALA A 19 -13.83 23.73 -7.27
N THR A 20 -14.43 22.59 -7.63
CA THR A 20 -13.93 21.26 -7.27
C THR A 20 -12.57 20.98 -7.89
N LEU A 21 -12.38 21.28 -9.19
CA LEU A 21 -11.11 21.12 -9.88
C LEU A 21 -10.01 22.00 -9.28
N VAL A 22 -10.32 23.28 -9.03
CA VAL A 22 -9.39 24.22 -8.37
C VAL A 22 -9.01 23.72 -6.98
N TYR A 23 -9.99 23.27 -6.19
CA TYR A 23 -9.73 22.69 -4.87
C TYR A 23 -8.84 21.43 -4.95
N MET A 24 -9.06 20.55 -5.95
CA MET A 24 -8.23 19.36 -6.15
C MET A 24 -6.79 19.72 -6.50
N VAL A 25 -6.57 20.65 -7.43
CA VAL A 25 -5.23 21.13 -7.81
C VAL A 25 -4.54 21.80 -6.62
N TYR A 26 -5.22 22.71 -5.94
CA TYR A 26 -4.69 23.40 -4.76
C TYR A 26 -4.30 22.43 -3.64
N ARG A 27 -5.16 21.45 -3.35
CA ARG A 27 -4.88 20.41 -2.36
C ARG A 27 -3.67 19.57 -2.77
N ASN A 28 -3.54 19.19 -4.03
CA ASN A 28 -2.40 18.40 -4.51
C ASN A 28 -1.09 19.17 -4.38
N MET A 29 -1.08 20.46 -4.75
CA MET A 29 0.08 21.34 -4.59
C MET A 29 0.51 21.46 -3.12
N LEU A 30 -0.45 21.71 -2.21
CA LEU A 30 -0.17 21.77 -0.77
C LEU A 30 0.37 20.45 -0.20
N ARG A 31 -0.13 19.31 -0.71
CA ARG A 31 0.35 17.98 -0.31
C ARG A 31 1.77 17.76 -0.76
N GLU A 32 2.08 18.10 -2.00
CA GLU A 32 3.40 17.93 -2.58
C GLU A 32 4.43 18.76 -1.84
N ALA A 33 4.14 20.04 -1.61
CA ALA A 33 4.99 20.91 -0.80
C ALA A 33 5.19 20.35 0.62
N LYS A 34 4.13 19.83 1.25
CA LYS A 34 4.25 19.23 2.58
C LYS A 34 5.02 17.91 2.57
N ASN A 35 4.87 17.09 1.53
CA ASN A 35 5.60 15.83 1.38
C ASN A 35 7.08 16.09 1.17
N TYR A 36 7.45 17.12 0.40
CA TYR A 36 8.83 17.54 0.24
C TYR A 36 9.45 17.95 1.58
N GLU A 37 8.78 18.83 2.33
CA GLU A 37 9.24 19.22 3.68
C GLU A 37 9.39 18.02 4.62
N ARG A 38 8.46 17.07 4.55
CA ARG A 38 8.51 15.84 5.37
C ARG A 38 9.66 14.94 4.94
N GLY A 39 9.90 14.80 3.63
CA GLY A 39 11.00 14.00 3.07
C GLY A 39 12.37 14.50 3.53
N LEU A 40 12.54 15.82 3.66
CA LEU A 40 13.76 16.43 4.21
C LEU A 40 13.95 16.23 5.72
N LYS A 41 12.92 15.76 6.43
CA LYS A 41 12.92 15.58 7.90
C LYS A 41 12.76 14.11 8.27
N MET A 42 13.32 13.25 7.45
CA MET A 42 13.37 11.81 7.68
C MET A 42 14.74 11.43 8.21
N ILE A 43 14.77 10.45 9.10
CA ILE A 43 15.98 9.90 9.70
C ILE A 43 16.09 8.44 9.24
N PRO A 44 17.17 8.07 8.54
CA PRO A 44 17.45 6.68 8.23
C PRO A 44 17.94 5.96 9.48
N MET A 45 17.39 4.78 9.72
CA MET A 45 17.81 3.88 10.78
C MET A 45 18.14 2.52 10.19
N MET A 46 19.36 2.03 10.45
CA MET A 46 19.75 0.66 10.12
C MET A 46 19.09 -0.30 11.11
N ILE A 47 18.50 -1.36 10.59
CA ILE A 47 17.89 -2.44 11.37
C ILE A 47 18.88 -3.59 11.42
N HIS A 48 19.47 -3.80 12.59
CA HIS A 48 20.26 -4.99 12.89
C HIS A 48 19.30 -6.12 13.21
N LEU A 49 19.18 -7.07 12.27
CA LEU A 49 18.40 -8.26 12.48
C LEU A 49 19.06 -9.13 13.56
N PRO A 50 18.25 -9.80 14.40
CA PRO A 50 18.81 -10.81 15.28
C PRO A 50 19.49 -11.92 14.45
N PRO A 51 20.52 -12.58 15.00
CA PRO A 51 21.09 -13.75 14.35
C PRO A 51 19.97 -14.74 14.02
N THR A 52 20.06 -15.35 12.85
CA THR A 52 19.10 -16.36 12.41
C THR A 52 18.94 -17.38 13.52
N SER A 53 17.69 -17.72 13.85
CA SER A 53 17.29 -18.65 14.91
C SER A 53 17.74 -20.11 14.69
N GLU A 54 18.81 -20.33 13.92
CA GLU A 54 19.46 -21.61 13.76
C GLU A 54 20.01 -22.14 15.10
N ASP A 55 20.28 -21.23 16.05
CA ASP A 55 20.78 -21.54 17.39
C ASP A 55 19.67 -21.68 18.46
N LEU A 56 18.39 -21.54 18.10
CA LEU A 56 17.27 -21.87 19.00
C LEU A 56 16.77 -23.26 18.63
N ASP A 57 17.18 -24.28 19.38
CA ASP A 57 16.67 -25.67 19.39
C ASP A 57 15.50 -25.86 18.41
N ARG A 58 15.85 -26.12 17.13
CA ARG A 58 14.90 -26.47 16.07
C ARG A 58 14.44 -27.90 16.29
N GLY A 59 13.81 -28.15 17.44
CA GLY A 59 13.25 -29.45 17.84
C GLY A 59 12.07 -29.85 16.95
N GLY A 60 12.35 -30.22 15.69
CA GLY A 60 11.38 -30.75 14.74
C GLY A 60 10.21 -29.83 14.36
N ARG A 61 10.28 -28.53 14.66
CA ARG A 61 9.20 -27.57 14.38
C ARG A 61 9.09 -27.24 12.89
N ASP A 62 7.86 -27.14 12.39
CA ASP A 62 7.56 -26.79 11.00
C ASP A 62 7.94 -25.32 10.74
N GLU A 63 8.72 -25.06 9.68
CA GLU A 63 9.09 -23.71 9.23
C GLU A 63 7.87 -22.81 9.01
N ARG A 64 6.73 -23.39 8.62
CA ARG A 64 5.49 -22.65 8.40
C ARG A 64 4.92 -22.07 9.68
N GLU A 65 4.96 -22.84 10.77
CA GLU A 65 4.46 -22.42 12.08
C GLU A 65 5.31 -21.28 12.63
N VAL A 66 6.63 -21.39 12.51
CA VAL A 66 7.57 -20.32 12.89
C VAL A 66 7.30 -19.04 12.07
N THR A 67 7.04 -19.19 10.77
CA THR A 67 6.74 -18.03 9.92
C THR A 67 5.42 -17.38 10.33
N ASP A 68 4.37 -18.17 10.61
CA ASP A 68 3.09 -17.65 11.07
C ASP A 68 3.23 -16.93 12.45
N GLU A 69 4.11 -17.41 13.34
CA GLU A 69 4.46 -16.72 14.60
C GLU A 69 5.14 -15.36 14.35
N LEU A 70 6.16 -15.33 13.48
CA LEU A 70 6.87 -14.10 13.13
C LEU A 70 5.94 -13.05 12.50
N LEU A 71 4.96 -13.49 11.69
CA LEU A 71 3.94 -12.62 11.12
C LEU A 71 2.99 -12.06 12.19
N SER A 72 2.63 -12.87 13.19
CA SER A 72 1.82 -12.43 14.33
C SER A 72 2.54 -11.35 15.14
N GLN A 73 3.84 -11.51 15.38
CA GLN A 73 4.68 -10.48 16.02
C GLN A 73 4.73 -9.19 15.19
N ALA A 74 4.91 -9.29 13.87
CA ALA A 74 4.90 -8.14 12.96
C ALA A 74 3.58 -7.33 13.05
N GLN A 75 2.45 -8.01 13.29
CA GLN A 75 1.15 -7.33 13.46
C GLN A 75 1.16 -6.34 14.63
N VAL A 76 1.90 -6.63 15.71
CA VAL A 76 2.06 -5.71 16.85
C VAL A 76 2.76 -4.43 16.40
N MET A 77 3.87 -4.55 15.68
CA MET A 77 4.61 -3.42 15.10
C MET A 77 3.70 -2.59 14.19
N TYR A 78 2.99 -3.23 13.26
CA TYR A 78 2.10 -2.53 12.33
C TYR A 78 0.93 -1.83 13.02
N ASN A 79 0.38 -2.41 14.08
CA ASN A 79 -0.67 -1.77 14.88
C ASN A 79 -0.17 -0.51 15.60
N ILE A 80 1.04 -0.54 16.16
CA ILE A 80 1.66 0.64 16.79
C ILE A 80 1.90 1.73 15.73
N ILE A 81 2.46 1.38 14.57
CA ILE A 81 2.65 2.33 13.46
C ILE A 81 1.30 2.90 12.98
N ALA A 82 0.26 2.06 12.85
CA ALA A 82 -1.07 2.51 12.45
C ALA A 82 -1.70 3.49 13.45
N SER A 83 -1.37 3.37 14.75
CA SER A 83 -1.84 4.28 15.79
C SER A 83 -1.33 5.72 15.63
N THR A 84 -0.25 5.92 14.85
CA THR A 84 0.28 7.26 14.52
C THR A 84 -0.60 8.05 13.54
N ALA A 85 -1.69 7.45 13.04
CA ALA A 85 -2.66 8.09 12.16
C ALA A 85 -3.24 9.36 12.79
N GLN A 86 -3.06 10.50 12.13
CA GLN A 86 -3.59 11.77 12.63
C GLN A 86 -4.99 12.04 12.07
N ARG A 87 -5.92 12.47 12.93
CA ARG A 87 -7.31 12.81 12.55
C ARG A 87 -7.47 14.31 12.32
N GLY A 88 -8.46 14.68 11.51
CA GLY A 88 -8.87 16.07 11.30
C GLY A 88 -8.66 16.62 9.89
N PHE A 89 -9.19 17.82 9.66
CA PHE A 89 -9.23 18.44 8.33
C PHE A 89 -7.83 18.73 7.75
N LYS A 90 -6.87 19.11 8.61
CA LYS A 90 -5.48 19.34 8.21
C LYS A 90 -4.87 18.11 7.53
N HIS A 91 -5.05 16.91 8.07
CA HIS A 91 -4.49 15.68 7.49
C HIS A 91 -5.26 15.21 6.25
N ARG A 92 -6.54 15.60 6.12
CA ARG A 92 -7.29 15.40 4.87
C ARG A 92 -6.73 16.25 3.74
N ILE A 93 -6.31 17.48 4.02
CA ILE A 93 -5.65 18.36 3.06
C ILE A 93 -4.19 17.95 2.87
N TYR A 94 -3.33 17.99 3.89
CA TYR A 94 -1.89 17.79 3.78
C TYR A 94 -1.42 16.32 3.74
N GLY A 95 -2.30 15.35 3.95
CA GLY A 95 -1.95 13.93 4.00
C GLY A 95 -1.31 13.49 5.33
N GLN A 96 -1.19 12.16 5.47
CA GLN A 96 -0.52 11.50 6.60
C GLN A 96 1.00 11.50 6.42
N ARG A 97 1.73 11.30 7.52
CA ARG A 97 3.16 10.96 7.46
C ARG A 97 3.31 9.55 6.90
N HIS A 98 4.43 9.31 6.23
CA HIS A 98 4.82 8.00 5.74
C HIS A 98 6.13 7.60 6.40
N ILE A 99 6.39 6.30 6.41
CA ILE A 99 7.66 5.68 6.76
C ILE A 99 8.09 4.80 5.58
N SER A 100 9.37 4.50 5.50
CA SER A 100 9.94 3.59 4.51
C SER A 100 10.52 2.37 5.20
N PHE A 101 10.37 1.20 4.59
CA PHE A 101 11.21 0.04 4.86
C PHE A 101 12.00 -0.29 3.60
N GLU A 102 13.29 -0.53 3.76
CA GLU A 102 14.23 -0.59 2.65
C GLU A 102 15.11 -1.82 2.74
N ILE A 103 15.31 -2.48 1.61
CA ILE A 103 16.24 -3.58 1.43
C ILE A 103 17.31 -3.09 0.45
N ILE A 104 18.53 -2.97 0.92
CA ILE A 104 19.65 -2.42 0.17
C ILE A 104 20.70 -3.51 -0.01
N ALA A 105 20.97 -3.88 -1.26
CA ALA A 105 22.08 -4.75 -1.61
C ALA A 105 23.25 -3.88 -2.11
N LYS A 106 24.40 -3.97 -1.45
CA LYS A 106 25.61 -3.23 -1.80
C LYS A 106 26.84 -3.97 -1.30
N GLU A 107 27.93 -3.94 -2.08
CA GLU A 107 29.23 -4.55 -1.72
C GLU A 107 29.15 -6.06 -1.43
N GLY A 108 28.12 -6.74 -1.95
CA GLY A 108 27.84 -8.16 -1.71
C GLY A 108 27.13 -8.47 -0.39
N LEU A 109 26.62 -7.45 0.32
CA LEU A 109 25.86 -7.58 1.55
C LEU A 109 24.45 -7.01 1.39
N ILE A 110 23.52 -7.51 2.21
CA ILE A 110 22.14 -7.02 2.28
C ILE A 110 21.93 -6.32 3.61
N TYR A 111 21.48 -5.08 3.53
CA TYR A 111 21.18 -4.22 4.66
C TYR A 111 19.69 -3.91 4.68
N TYR A 112 19.15 -3.78 5.90
CA TYR A 112 17.77 -3.41 6.12
C TYR A 112 17.73 -2.03 6.78
N TYR A 113 16.94 -1.13 6.22
CA TYR A 113 16.76 0.19 6.79
C TYR A 113 15.28 0.51 6.99
N THR A 114 15.02 1.45 7.88
CA THR A 114 13.76 2.18 7.91
C THR A 114 14.03 3.66 7.91
N VAL A 115 13.28 4.40 7.09
CA VAL A 115 13.40 5.86 7.00
C VAL A 115 12.13 6.44 7.60
N VAL A 116 12.29 7.18 8.69
CA VAL A 116 11.17 7.60 9.54
C VAL A 116 11.14 9.11 9.74
N PRO A 117 9.98 9.76 9.84
CA PRO A 117 9.93 11.17 10.22
C PRO A 117 10.54 11.36 11.61
N VAL A 118 11.32 12.42 11.81
CA VAL A 118 11.99 12.72 13.10
C VAL A 118 11.04 12.62 14.31
N VAL A 119 9.79 13.06 14.16
CA VAL A 119 8.78 13.04 15.23
C VAL A 119 8.20 11.65 15.54
N LEU A 120 8.50 10.63 14.72
CA LEU A 120 8.03 9.25 14.88
C LEU A 120 9.16 8.27 15.22
N VAL A 121 10.41 8.73 15.35
CA VAL A 121 11.58 7.87 15.65
C VAL A 121 11.32 6.99 16.86
N ASP A 122 10.94 7.58 17.99
CA ASP A 122 10.73 6.82 19.23
C ASP A 122 9.57 5.83 19.11
N VAL A 123 8.51 6.19 18.39
CA VAL A 123 7.35 5.31 18.17
C VAL A 123 7.73 4.11 17.31
N VAL A 124 8.50 4.33 16.23
CA VAL A 124 8.97 3.24 15.36
C VAL A 124 9.98 2.35 16.09
N ARG A 125 10.92 2.95 16.84
CA ARG A 125 11.86 2.22 17.69
C ARG A 125 11.13 1.32 18.68
N GLN A 126 10.13 1.86 19.39
CA GLN A 126 9.28 1.09 20.29
C GLN A 126 8.50 -0.01 19.54
N ALA A 127 7.95 0.29 18.35
CA ALA A 127 7.19 -0.67 17.56
C ALA A 127 8.04 -1.88 17.15
N VAL A 128 9.28 -1.66 16.71
CA VAL A 128 10.19 -2.73 16.33
C VAL A 128 10.66 -3.53 17.54
N ILE A 129 11.07 -2.88 18.64
CA ILE A 129 11.50 -3.59 19.86
C ILE A 129 10.34 -4.40 20.47
N ALA A 130 9.10 -3.90 20.41
CA ALA A 130 7.93 -4.61 20.92
C ALA A 130 7.62 -5.88 20.12
N ALA A 131 7.84 -5.88 18.81
CA ALA A 131 7.65 -7.06 17.97
C ALA A 131 8.87 -8.00 18.00
N TYR A 132 10.08 -7.43 17.98
CA TYR A 132 11.35 -8.15 17.90
C TYR A 132 12.33 -7.61 18.95
N PRO A 133 12.27 -8.09 20.20
CA PRO A 133 13.08 -7.57 21.31
C PRO A 133 14.59 -7.64 21.11
N SER A 134 15.05 -8.54 20.25
CA SER A 134 16.46 -8.74 19.90
C SER A 134 16.95 -7.87 18.75
N ALA A 135 16.04 -7.21 18.01
CA ALA A 135 16.41 -6.28 16.95
C ALA A 135 16.97 -4.97 17.53
N ARG A 136 17.94 -4.38 16.85
CA ARG A 136 18.49 -3.06 17.23
C ARG A 136 18.33 -2.08 16.08
N LEU A 137 17.96 -0.85 16.41
CA LEU A 137 17.89 0.25 15.46
C LEU A 137 19.00 1.24 15.76
N GLU A 138 19.78 1.56 14.74
CA GLU A 138 20.86 2.52 14.80
C GLU A 138 20.57 3.66 13.84
N GLU A 139 20.59 4.90 14.32
CA GLU A 139 20.52 6.08 13.45
C GLU A 139 21.83 6.20 12.67
N VAL A 140 21.73 6.29 11.35
CA VAL A 140 22.88 6.29 10.45
C VAL A 140 22.74 7.44 9.46
N GLU A 141 23.82 7.76 8.75
CA GLU A 141 23.74 8.66 7.61
C GLU A 141 23.00 8.00 6.43
N GLU A 142 22.51 8.82 5.50
CA GLU A 142 21.82 8.32 4.32
C GLU A 142 22.74 7.40 3.52
N HIS A 143 22.28 6.17 3.29
CA HIS A 143 23.06 5.17 2.58
C HIS A 143 23.11 5.53 1.09
N ASN A 144 24.28 5.32 0.48
CA ASN A 144 24.45 5.53 -0.96
C ASN A 144 24.60 4.18 -1.67
N ILE A 145 23.64 3.84 -2.53
CA ILE A 145 23.69 2.63 -3.36
C ILE A 145 24.64 2.76 -4.56
N PHE A 146 25.03 3.98 -4.92
CA PHE A 146 25.89 4.24 -6.07
C PHE A 146 27.36 4.01 -5.71
N THR A 147 28.06 3.29 -6.57
CA THR A 147 29.52 3.14 -6.52
C THR A 147 30.22 4.34 -7.16
N LYS A 148 31.52 4.51 -6.90
CA LYS A 148 32.28 5.70 -7.35
C LYS A 148 32.26 5.89 -8.87
N ASP A 149 32.14 4.79 -9.63
CA ASP A 149 32.14 4.79 -11.09
C ASP A 149 30.71 4.76 -11.69
N THR A 150 29.67 4.92 -10.85
CA THR A 150 28.28 4.95 -11.33
C THR A 150 28.03 6.23 -12.15
N SER A 151 27.76 6.05 -13.44
CA SER A 151 27.30 7.14 -14.32
C SER A 151 25.77 7.27 -14.30
N MET A 152 25.23 8.46 -14.59
CA MET A 152 23.76 8.64 -14.66
C MET A 152 23.09 7.73 -15.70
N SER A 153 23.79 7.39 -16.78
CA SER A 153 23.30 6.43 -17.79
C SER A 153 23.23 4.98 -17.30
N SER A 154 23.90 4.66 -16.18
CA SER A 154 23.93 3.32 -15.58
C SER A 154 22.86 3.13 -14.51
N VAL A 155 22.09 4.16 -14.18
CA VAL A 155 21.05 4.10 -13.15
C VAL A 155 19.69 3.82 -13.78
N ILE A 156 19.03 2.77 -13.30
CA ILE A 156 17.66 2.43 -13.68
C ILE A 156 16.81 2.42 -12.40
N GLY A 157 15.65 3.05 -12.48
CA GLY A 157 14.66 3.08 -11.41
C GLY A 157 13.25 2.91 -11.95
N GLY A 158 12.33 2.47 -11.09
CA GLY A 158 10.93 2.32 -11.44
C GLY A 158 10.05 2.25 -10.20
N GLU A 159 8.75 2.43 -10.40
CA GLU A 159 7.74 2.29 -9.36
C GLU A 159 6.78 1.13 -9.68
N PHE A 160 6.34 0.43 -8.64
CA PHE A 160 5.32 -0.61 -8.78
C PHE A 160 3.95 -0.06 -8.39
N GLY A 161 3.00 -0.19 -9.33
CA GLY A 161 1.60 0.15 -9.13
C GLY A 161 0.72 -1.09 -8.94
N LEU A 162 -0.40 -0.93 -8.22
CA LEU A 162 -1.40 -1.99 -8.13
C LEU A 162 -2.14 -2.12 -9.47
N LYS A 163 -2.22 -3.35 -9.99
CA LYS A 163 -2.99 -3.67 -11.21
C LYS A 163 -4.50 -3.48 -11.02
N LYS A 164 -5.00 -3.66 -9.80
CA LYS A 164 -6.42 -3.50 -9.43
C LYS A 164 -6.57 -2.42 -8.37
N SER A 165 -7.81 -2.02 -8.10
CA SER A 165 -8.13 -1.10 -7.01
C SER A 165 -7.52 -1.57 -5.70
N TYR A 166 -7.05 -0.62 -4.89
CA TYR A 166 -6.48 -0.84 -3.55
C TYR A 166 -7.41 -1.59 -2.58
N VAL A 167 -8.70 -1.66 -2.90
CA VAL A 167 -9.72 -2.35 -2.11
C VAL A 167 -9.55 -3.88 -2.18
N TYR A 168 -8.93 -4.38 -3.24
CA TYR A 168 -8.61 -5.80 -3.35
C TYR A 168 -7.31 -6.12 -2.61
N PRO A 169 -7.28 -7.16 -1.77
CA PRO A 169 -6.07 -7.52 -1.04
C PRO A 169 -4.97 -8.00 -2.00
N ILE A 170 -3.73 -7.74 -1.62
CA ILE A 170 -2.56 -8.40 -2.20
C ILE A 170 -2.49 -9.80 -1.59
N ALA A 171 -2.12 -10.81 -2.37
CA ALA A 171 -1.92 -12.16 -1.87
C ALA A 171 -0.89 -12.16 -0.74
N THR A 172 -1.29 -12.64 0.43
CA THR A 172 -0.43 -12.67 1.62
C THR A 172 0.26 -14.02 1.77
N TYR A 173 1.19 -14.12 2.72
CA TYR A 173 1.74 -15.41 3.11
C TYR A 173 0.65 -16.38 3.59
N GLN A 174 -0.40 -15.88 4.25
CA GLN A 174 -1.51 -16.72 4.71
C GLN A 174 -2.26 -17.38 3.55
N ASP A 175 -2.36 -16.70 2.41
CA ASP A 175 -3.04 -17.20 1.21
C ASP A 175 -2.17 -18.17 0.41
N THR A 176 -0.87 -17.86 0.29
CA THR A 176 0.03 -18.56 -0.64
C THR A 176 0.92 -19.61 0.02
N LYS A 177 1.16 -19.47 1.33
CA LYS A 177 2.16 -20.24 2.11
C LYS A 177 3.53 -20.26 1.43
N ARG A 178 3.86 -19.17 0.73
CA ARG A 178 5.12 -18.96 0.02
C ARG A 178 5.75 -17.67 0.52
N ASP A 179 7.03 -17.74 0.85
CA ASP A 179 7.78 -16.58 1.32
C ASP A 179 8.27 -15.73 0.15
N ALA A 180 7.62 -14.58 -0.04
CA ALA A 180 8.00 -13.60 -1.07
C ALA A 180 9.35 -12.93 -0.77
N SER A 181 9.77 -12.85 0.50
CA SER A 181 11.04 -12.23 0.88
C SER A 181 12.22 -13.04 0.33
N ARG A 182 12.16 -14.37 0.41
CA ARG A 182 13.18 -15.27 -0.18
C ARG A 182 13.34 -15.06 -1.68
N ALA A 183 12.25 -14.86 -2.41
CA ALA A 183 12.32 -14.58 -3.84
C ALA A 183 13.05 -13.26 -4.15
N ILE A 184 12.80 -12.23 -3.34
CA ILE A 184 13.49 -10.94 -3.45
C ILE A 184 14.97 -11.10 -3.10
N LEU A 185 15.29 -11.76 -1.99
CA LEU A 185 16.68 -11.96 -1.55
C LEU A 185 17.50 -12.79 -2.54
N ASN A 186 16.89 -13.81 -3.15
CA ASN A 186 17.53 -14.60 -4.22
C ASN A 186 17.81 -13.78 -5.48
N ALA A 187 16.95 -12.81 -5.81
CA ALA A 187 17.22 -11.90 -6.92
C ALA A 187 18.38 -10.96 -6.57
N LEU A 188 18.39 -10.43 -5.34
CA LEU A 188 19.44 -9.53 -4.84
C LEU A 188 20.79 -10.22 -4.62
N SER A 189 20.83 -11.54 -4.39
CA SER A 189 22.10 -12.26 -4.19
C SER A 189 22.95 -12.39 -5.46
N THR A 190 22.38 -12.11 -6.63
CA THR A 190 23.11 -12.10 -7.91
C THR A 190 23.85 -10.79 -8.15
N ILE A 191 23.63 -9.77 -7.32
CA ILE A 191 24.23 -8.44 -7.43
C ILE A 191 25.71 -8.51 -7.04
N GLY A 192 26.58 -8.03 -7.94
CA GLY A 192 28.03 -7.99 -7.74
C GLY A 192 28.46 -6.93 -6.71
N ARG A 193 29.73 -6.95 -6.32
CA ARG A 193 30.27 -5.97 -5.35
C ARG A 193 30.33 -4.55 -5.89
N GLU A 194 30.38 -4.40 -7.21
CA GLU A 194 30.44 -3.12 -7.92
C GLU A 194 29.06 -2.55 -8.27
N ASP A 195 27.99 -3.31 -7.97
CA ASP A 195 26.61 -2.93 -8.21
C ASP A 195 25.90 -2.62 -6.89
N GLY A 196 24.85 -1.80 -6.97
CA GLY A 196 23.99 -1.47 -5.85
C GLY A 196 22.54 -1.48 -6.24
N VAL A 197 21.70 -2.06 -5.38
CA VAL A 197 20.24 -2.14 -5.59
C VAL A 197 19.53 -1.73 -4.32
N GLY A 198 18.52 -0.88 -4.45
CA GLY A 198 17.62 -0.52 -3.36
C GLY A 198 16.18 -0.87 -3.70
N ILE A 199 15.50 -1.55 -2.77
CA ILE A 199 14.06 -1.77 -2.81
C ILE A 199 13.43 -0.96 -1.68
N GLN A 200 12.56 -0.03 -2.04
CA GLN A 200 11.89 0.86 -1.09
C GLN A 200 10.40 0.53 -0.99
N ILE A 201 9.93 0.30 0.23
CA ILE A 201 8.52 0.08 0.55
C ILE A 201 8.02 1.25 1.37
N LEU A 202 7.31 2.17 0.71
CA LEU A 202 6.69 3.32 1.36
C LEU A 202 5.33 2.94 1.94
N MET A 203 5.14 3.21 3.22
CA MET A 203 3.90 2.92 3.91
C MET A 203 3.43 4.08 4.78
N ARG A 204 2.12 4.18 4.93
CA ARG A 204 1.46 5.21 5.76
C ARG A 204 0.15 4.68 6.31
N PRO A 205 -0.30 5.15 7.48
CA PRO A 205 -1.58 4.76 8.02
C PRO A 205 -2.73 5.06 7.04
N ALA A 206 -3.63 4.09 6.85
CA ALA A 206 -4.77 4.24 5.97
C ALA A 206 -5.75 5.29 6.50
N SER A 207 -6.29 6.12 5.60
CA SER A 207 -7.31 7.10 5.98
C SER A 207 -8.65 6.42 6.28
N GLU A 208 -9.47 7.03 7.15
CA GLU A 208 -10.82 6.49 7.46
C GLU A 208 -11.68 6.24 6.22
N GLY A 209 -11.59 7.12 5.20
CA GLY A 209 -12.33 6.94 3.95
C GLY A 209 -11.89 5.69 3.18
N TRP A 210 -10.58 5.43 3.15
CA TRP A 210 -10.03 4.21 2.57
C TRP A 210 -10.58 2.96 3.26
N ILE A 211 -10.55 2.95 4.60
CA ILE A 211 -11.02 1.81 5.42
C ILE A 211 -12.51 1.55 5.16
N LYS A 212 -13.34 2.61 5.20
CA LYS A 212 -14.79 2.51 4.96
C LYS A 212 -15.11 1.96 3.57
N SER A 213 -14.44 2.48 2.54
CA SER A 213 -14.62 1.98 1.17
C SER A 213 -14.24 0.51 1.04
N SER A 214 -13.13 0.10 1.66
CA SER A 214 -12.67 -1.29 1.60
C SER A 214 -13.66 -2.25 2.27
N ILE A 215 -14.13 -1.93 3.48
CA ILE A 215 -15.12 -2.74 4.21
C ILE A 215 -16.41 -2.84 3.39
N HIS A 216 -16.90 -1.72 2.86
CA HIS A 216 -18.15 -1.69 2.10
C HIS A 216 -18.09 -2.58 0.85
N THR A 217 -16.99 -2.52 0.09
CA THR A 217 -16.82 -3.37 -1.09
C THR A 217 -16.69 -4.84 -0.73
N VAL A 218 -16.03 -5.19 0.38
CA VAL A 218 -15.95 -6.57 0.86
C VAL A 218 -17.35 -7.09 1.24
N GLU A 219 -18.14 -6.30 1.96
CA GLU A 219 -19.52 -6.64 2.32
C GLU A 219 -20.41 -6.80 1.09
N GLN A 220 -20.31 -5.89 0.13
CA GLN A 220 -21.03 -5.99 -1.14
C GLN A 220 -20.63 -7.25 -1.90
N THR A 221 -19.34 -7.52 -2.03
CA THR A 221 -18.85 -8.73 -2.72
C THR A 221 -19.35 -10.01 -2.06
N LYS A 222 -19.41 -10.06 -0.72
CA LYS A 222 -19.98 -11.19 0.02
C LYS A 222 -21.48 -11.35 -0.23
N LYS A 223 -22.24 -10.25 -0.21
CA LYS A 223 -23.69 -10.24 -0.48
C LYS A 223 -24.01 -10.65 -1.92
N ASP A 224 -23.27 -10.12 -2.89
CA ASP A 224 -23.42 -10.44 -4.31
C ASP A 224 -23.16 -11.93 -4.57
N ARG A 225 -22.11 -12.49 -3.96
CA ARG A 225 -21.82 -13.93 -4.01
C ARG A 225 -22.91 -14.78 -3.36
N ALA A 226 -23.43 -14.37 -2.22
CA ALA A 226 -24.48 -15.11 -1.51
C ALA A 226 -25.85 -15.06 -2.23
N THR A 227 -26.10 -14.02 -3.02
CA THR A 227 -27.38 -13.81 -3.72
C THR A 227 -27.36 -14.20 -5.19
N GLY A 228 -26.22 -14.65 -5.73
CA GLY A 228 -26.05 -14.99 -7.14
C GLY A 228 -26.19 -13.81 -8.10
N LYS A 229 -26.37 -12.59 -7.60
CA LYS A 229 -26.45 -11.38 -8.41
C LYS A 229 -25.03 -10.88 -8.69
N HIS A 230 -24.54 -11.15 -9.91
CA HIS A 230 -23.48 -10.33 -10.47
C HIS A 230 -24.01 -8.89 -10.56
N SER A 231 -23.54 -8.01 -9.66
CA SER A 231 -23.92 -6.60 -9.68
C SER A 231 -23.37 -5.95 -10.95
N SER A 232 -24.18 -5.91 -11.99
CA SER A 232 -23.98 -4.99 -13.10
C SER A 232 -24.01 -3.57 -12.50
N LYS A 233 -22.85 -2.91 -12.55
CA LYS A 233 -22.67 -1.53 -12.10
C LYS A 233 -23.84 -0.68 -12.57
N LEU A 234 -24.43 0.06 -11.63
CA LEU A 234 -25.39 1.15 -11.88
C LEU A 234 -24.66 2.32 -12.57
N GLY A 235 -24.28 2.12 -13.82
CA GLY A 235 -24.00 3.16 -14.80
C GLY A 235 -25.19 3.28 -15.76
N ILE A 236 -25.16 4.26 -16.64
CA ILE A 236 -26.24 4.65 -17.58
C ILE A 236 -26.82 3.47 -18.42
N GLY A 237 -26.15 2.32 -18.48
CA GLY A 237 -26.67 1.07 -19.06
C GLY A 237 -27.70 0.31 -18.21
N GLY A 238 -27.67 0.40 -16.88
CA GLY A 238 -28.52 -0.39 -15.98
C GLY A 238 -30.02 -0.07 -16.07
N ALA A 239 -30.37 1.17 -16.45
CA ALA A 239 -31.76 1.56 -16.71
C ALA A 239 -32.31 0.92 -18.01
N LYS A 240 -31.45 0.70 -19.01
CA LYS A 240 -31.85 0.02 -20.26
C LYS A 240 -32.05 -1.48 -20.05
N ASP A 241 -31.21 -2.10 -19.22
CA ASP A 241 -31.36 -3.53 -18.88
C ASP A 241 -32.59 -3.80 -18.00
N LEU A 242 -32.91 -2.91 -17.06
CA LEU A 242 -34.16 -2.98 -16.28
C LEU A 242 -35.41 -2.81 -17.16
N ALA A 243 -35.36 -1.91 -18.15
CA ALA A 243 -36.45 -1.72 -19.11
C ALA A 243 -36.60 -2.92 -20.07
N ALA A 244 -35.48 -3.52 -20.50
CA ALA A 244 -35.49 -4.72 -21.34
C ALA A 244 -36.00 -5.97 -20.60
N ALA A 245 -35.66 -6.11 -19.31
CA ALA A 245 -36.11 -7.21 -18.45
C ALA A 245 -37.61 -7.15 -18.11
N LEU A 246 -38.23 -5.95 -18.13
CA LEU A 246 -39.68 -5.79 -18.00
C LEU A 246 -40.44 -6.12 -19.30
N TRP A 247 -39.77 -6.13 -20.46
CA TRP A 247 -40.40 -6.32 -21.78
C TRP A 247 -40.26 -7.74 -22.35
N LYS A 248 -39.27 -8.52 -21.88
CA LYS A 248 -39.14 -9.93 -22.30
C LYS A 248 -39.74 -10.85 -21.22
N PRO A 249 -40.80 -11.63 -21.53
CA PRO A 249 -41.32 -12.64 -20.60
C PRO A 249 -40.28 -13.76 -20.40
N PRO A 250 -40.23 -14.36 -19.19
CA PRO A 250 -39.17 -15.30 -18.84
C PRO A 250 -39.29 -16.56 -19.70
N SER A 251 -38.30 -16.79 -20.55
CA SER A 251 -38.09 -18.07 -21.21
C SER A 251 -36.97 -18.77 -20.45
N ALA A 252 -37.25 -19.93 -19.89
CA ALA A 252 -36.23 -20.84 -19.41
C ALA A 252 -35.56 -21.50 -20.62
N ASP A 253 -34.23 -21.63 -20.53
CA ASP A 253 -33.32 -22.46 -21.32
C ASP A 253 -32.27 -21.66 -22.09
N ASP A 254 -31.04 -21.70 -21.58
CA ASP A 254 -30.00 -22.42 -22.31
C ASP A 254 -28.82 -22.74 -21.39
N HIS A 255 -28.68 -24.03 -21.13
CA HIS A 255 -27.41 -24.64 -20.76
C HIS A 255 -26.48 -24.59 -21.97
N SER A 256 -25.31 -23.98 -21.83
CA SER A 256 -24.16 -24.40 -22.63
C SER A 256 -22.90 -24.40 -21.77
N GLU A 257 -22.34 -25.59 -21.71
CA GLU A 257 -21.02 -25.92 -21.21
C GLU A 257 -19.96 -25.14 -21.99
N GLU A 258 -18.88 -24.75 -21.32
CA GLU A 258 -17.59 -24.59 -22.00
C GLU A 258 -16.47 -25.10 -21.08
N LYS A 259 -15.93 -26.26 -21.47
CA LYS A 259 -14.56 -26.69 -21.17
C LYS A 259 -13.66 -26.18 -22.30
N GLY A 260 -12.50 -25.63 -21.92
CA GLY A 260 -11.42 -25.22 -22.82
C GLY A 260 -10.42 -24.35 -22.09
#